data_AF-A0A9W6QQE0-F1
#
_entry.id   AF-A0A9W6QQE0-F1
#
_cell.length_a   1.000
_cell.length_b   1.000
_cell.length_c   1.000
_cell.angle_alpha   90.00
_cell.angle_beta   90.00
_cell.angle_gamma   90.00
#
_symmetry.space_group_name_H-M   'P 1'
#
loop_
_entity.id
_entity.type
_entity.pdbx_description
1 polymer ?
#
loop_
_entity_poly.entity_id
_entity_poly.type
_entity_poly.pdbx_seq_one_letter_code
_entity_poly.pdbx_strand_id
1 'polypeptide(L)'
;MLWIRGLWVAAVAAGSVGGLSGAAYTLLQSQSRQARSVIGVPRDLPFDADGGYLPDGSGPLTVTDPLTFGIFGDSTAAGLGAESPEALPGVQLAKGLAEESNRPVQLTTYAVVGSRSTHLADQIDRALLDPPKAAVVMVGGNDVTARLGVNACAELLGQQVRRLVAAGTGVVVGTCPDLGAVRPIPQPLRSLAQRWSLALGRAQARELAGSGAAVVPMTLVSRHFARRPDELFSPDRFHPNGAGYGLAASVILAPLCAVAGVCHSAVTPG
;
A
#
# COMPACT_ATOMS: atom_id res chain seq x y z
N MET A 1 -67.26 15.42 -4.44
CA MET A 1 -66.25 15.00 -5.44
C MET A 1 -64.95 15.78 -5.20
N LEU A 2 -64.30 15.48 -4.08
CA LEU A 2 -62.91 15.83 -3.82
C LEU A 2 -62.20 14.49 -3.61
N TRP A 3 -60.87 14.50 -3.68
CA TRP A 3 -59.96 13.36 -3.48
C TRP A 3 -59.64 12.60 -4.79
N ILE A 4 -58.34 12.33 -5.02
CA ILE A 4 -57.70 11.73 -6.21
C ILE A 4 -57.07 12.73 -7.22
N ARG A 5 -56.47 13.83 -6.75
CA ARG A 5 -55.47 14.59 -7.55
C ARG A 5 -54.14 14.88 -6.82
N GLY A 6 -53.87 14.21 -5.70
CA GLY A 6 -52.67 14.43 -4.88
C GLY A 6 -51.54 13.40 -5.00
N LEU A 7 -51.72 12.30 -5.74
CA LEU A 7 -50.80 11.14 -5.69
C LEU A 7 -49.81 11.03 -6.87
N TRP A 8 -49.97 11.83 -7.93
CA TRP A 8 -49.11 11.72 -9.12
C TRP A 8 -47.83 12.58 -9.10
N VAL A 9 -47.70 13.52 -8.15
CA VAL A 9 -46.50 14.38 -8.04
C VAL A 9 -45.40 13.73 -7.18
N ALA A 10 -45.75 12.81 -6.26
CA ALA A 10 -44.76 12.12 -5.42
C ALA A 10 -43.97 11.01 -6.13
N ALA A 11 -44.56 10.36 -7.15
CA ALA A 11 -43.92 9.27 -7.88
C ALA A 11 -42.78 9.72 -8.81
N VAL A 12 -42.85 10.96 -9.32
CA VAL A 12 -41.81 11.52 -10.19
C VAL A 12 -40.57 11.97 -9.38
N ALA A 13 -40.77 12.41 -8.13
CA ALA A 13 -39.66 12.76 -7.23
C ALA A 13 -38.92 11.53 -6.68
N ALA A 14 -39.63 10.43 -6.39
CA ALA A 14 -39.01 9.18 -5.95
C ALA A 14 -38.28 8.44 -7.09
N GLY A 15 -38.84 8.46 -8.31
CA GLY A 15 -38.24 7.84 -9.49
C GLY A 15 -36.99 8.57 -10.01
N SER A 16 -36.91 9.89 -9.85
CA SER A 16 -35.75 10.68 -10.28
C SER A 16 -34.54 10.48 -9.38
N VAL A 17 -34.71 10.43 -8.05
CA VAL A 17 -33.61 10.15 -7.12
C VAL A 17 -33.14 8.70 -7.22
N GLY A 18 -34.07 7.72 -7.20
CA GLY A 18 -33.72 6.30 -7.34
C GLY A 18 -33.15 5.92 -8.71
N GLY A 19 -33.66 6.51 -9.79
CA GLY A 19 -33.18 6.28 -11.15
C GLY A 19 -31.80 6.90 -11.41
N LEU A 20 -31.53 8.11 -10.91
CA LEU A 20 -30.20 8.74 -11.01
C LEU A 20 -29.16 8.00 -10.16
N SER A 21 -29.51 7.56 -8.95
CA SER A 21 -28.63 6.73 -8.12
C SER A 21 -28.36 5.36 -8.75
N GLY A 22 -29.37 4.73 -9.36
CA GLY A 22 -29.23 3.45 -10.07
C GLY A 22 -28.38 3.56 -11.34
N ALA A 23 -28.57 4.61 -12.14
CA ALA A 23 -27.76 4.87 -13.34
C ALA A 23 -26.30 5.19 -12.97
N ALA A 24 -26.05 6.01 -11.95
CA ALA A 24 -24.71 6.31 -11.45
C ALA A 24 -24.02 5.06 -10.89
N TYR A 25 -24.74 4.23 -10.12
CA TYR A 25 -24.23 2.96 -9.62
C TYR A 25 -23.85 1.99 -10.75
N THR A 26 -24.71 1.88 -11.77
CA THR A 26 -24.48 1.02 -12.94
C THR A 26 -23.28 1.51 -13.76
N LEU A 27 -23.14 2.83 -13.94
CA LEU A 27 -21.98 3.44 -14.59
C LEU A 27 -20.68 3.13 -13.83
N LEU A 28 -20.66 3.31 -12.51
CA LEU A 28 -19.47 3.02 -11.69
C LEU A 28 -19.11 1.53 -11.72
N GLN A 29 -20.10 0.63 -11.69
CA GLN A 29 -19.87 -0.80 -11.86
C GLN A 29 -19.28 -1.12 -13.25
N SER A 30 -19.83 -0.53 -14.31
CA SER A 30 -19.31 -0.67 -15.67
C SER A 30 -17.86 -0.19 -15.76
N GLN A 31 -17.55 0.97 -15.18
CA GLN A 31 -16.20 1.53 -15.11
C GLN A 31 -15.24 0.67 -14.29
N SER A 32 -15.70 0.05 -13.21
CA SER A 32 -14.89 -0.88 -12.43
C SER A 32 -14.54 -2.14 -13.25
N ARG A 33 -15.50 -2.67 -14.00
CA ARG A 33 -15.28 -3.82 -14.90
C ARG A 33 -14.35 -3.45 -16.06
N GLN A 34 -14.55 -2.29 -16.67
CA GLN A 34 -13.69 -1.79 -17.74
C GLN A 34 -12.27 -1.52 -17.22
N ALA A 35 -12.13 -0.90 -16.05
CA ALA A 35 -10.83 -0.69 -15.43
C ALA A 35 -10.15 -2.04 -15.18
N ARG A 36 -10.85 -3.06 -14.66
CA ARG A 36 -10.31 -4.41 -14.47
C ARG A 36 -9.96 -5.14 -15.77
N SER A 37 -10.57 -4.80 -16.90
CA SER A 37 -10.20 -5.38 -18.21
C SER A 37 -9.07 -4.62 -18.90
N VAL A 38 -8.87 -3.34 -18.57
CA VAL A 38 -7.86 -2.45 -19.15
C VAL A 38 -6.57 -2.45 -18.32
N ILE A 39 -6.70 -2.59 -17.01
CA ILE A 39 -5.63 -2.98 -16.09
C ILE A 39 -5.34 -4.45 -16.44
N GLY A 40 -4.13 -4.70 -16.93
CA GLY A 40 -3.73 -6.07 -17.24
C GLY A 40 -3.90 -6.95 -16.01
N VAL A 41 -4.35 -8.20 -16.19
CA VAL A 41 -4.18 -9.21 -15.14
C VAL A 41 -2.66 -9.42 -15.03
N PRO A 42 -2.04 -9.23 -13.86
CA PRO A 42 -0.64 -9.59 -13.67
C PRO A 42 -0.50 -11.04 -14.12
N ARG A 43 0.32 -11.27 -15.14
CA ARG A 43 0.41 -12.60 -15.77
C ARG A 43 1.15 -13.59 -14.87
N ASP A 44 1.97 -13.05 -13.98
CA ASP A 44 2.84 -13.80 -13.08
C ASP A 44 2.60 -13.39 -11.62
N LEU A 45 2.73 -14.36 -10.71
CA LEU A 45 2.83 -14.09 -9.28
C LEU A 45 4.09 -13.22 -9.02
N PRO A 46 4.12 -12.41 -7.94
CA PRO A 46 5.34 -11.72 -7.58
C PRO A 46 6.51 -12.70 -7.44
N PHE A 47 7.71 -12.26 -7.80
CA PHE A 47 8.93 -13.02 -7.56
C PHE A 47 9.10 -13.31 -6.07
N ASP A 48 9.63 -14.48 -5.75
CA ASP A 48 10.14 -14.79 -4.42
C ASP A 48 11.65 -14.49 -4.41
N ALA A 49 12.05 -13.58 -3.54
CA ALA A 49 13.44 -13.17 -3.35
C ALA A 49 13.76 -13.01 -1.86
N ASP A 50 13.06 -13.72 -0.98
CA ASP A 50 13.39 -13.70 0.44
C ASP A 50 14.79 -14.30 0.67
N GLY A 51 15.53 -13.74 1.62
CA GLY A 51 16.92 -14.11 1.86
C GLY A 51 17.76 -13.03 2.51
N GLY A 52 19.04 -13.33 2.68
CA GLY A 52 20.04 -12.42 3.21
C GLY A 52 20.62 -11.50 2.13
N TYR A 53 20.71 -10.21 2.44
CA TYR A 53 21.30 -9.17 1.61
C TYR A 53 22.50 -8.56 2.32
N LEU A 54 23.63 -8.42 1.62
CA LEU A 54 24.85 -7.85 2.18
C LEU A 54 24.96 -6.34 1.89
N PRO A 55 25.80 -5.60 2.65
CA PRO A 55 26.03 -4.16 2.43
C PRO A 55 26.58 -3.81 1.04
N ASP A 56 27.19 -4.76 0.33
CA ASP A 56 27.68 -4.58 -1.05
C ASP A 56 26.57 -4.73 -2.12
N GLY A 57 25.32 -4.97 -1.69
CA GLY A 57 24.16 -5.14 -2.55
C GLY A 57 23.97 -6.56 -3.11
N SER A 58 24.82 -7.52 -2.74
CA SER A 58 24.65 -8.93 -3.11
C SER A 58 23.54 -9.62 -2.30
N GLY A 59 22.93 -10.65 -2.90
CA GLY A 59 21.81 -11.40 -2.33
C GLY A 59 20.74 -11.76 -3.36
N PRO A 60 19.83 -12.70 -3.04
CA PRO A 60 19.67 -13.36 -1.73
C PRO A 60 20.72 -14.45 -1.45
N LEU A 61 21.24 -14.49 -0.22
CA LEU A 61 22.20 -15.49 0.29
C LEU A 61 21.77 -16.01 1.68
N THR A 62 22.44 -17.05 2.18
CA THR A 62 22.43 -17.36 3.62
C THR A 62 23.38 -16.43 4.36
N VAL A 63 22.91 -15.81 5.44
CA VAL A 63 23.68 -14.83 6.24
C VAL A 63 23.69 -15.22 7.72
N THR A 64 24.71 -14.79 8.46
CA THR A 64 24.84 -15.04 9.91
C THR A 64 24.68 -13.75 10.69
N ASP A 65 24.00 -13.81 11.84
CA ASP A 65 23.68 -12.65 12.70
C ASP A 65 23.07 -11.44 11.96
N PRO A 66 22.05 -11.65 11.09
CA PRO A 66 21.48 -10.56 10.31
C PRO A 66 20.54 -9.67 11.14
N LEU A 67 20.33 -8.44 10.66
CA LEU A 67 19.16 -7.66 11.01
C LEU A 67 17.95 -8.23 10.28
N THR A 68 16.91 -8.66 11.01
CA THR A 68 15.70 -9.23 10.40
C THR A 68 14.70 -8.14 9.99
N PHE A 69 14.25 -8.21 8.75
CA PHE A 69 13.35 -7.23 8.12
C PHE A 69 12.14 -7.91 7.49
N GLY A 70 10.93 -7.52 7.92
CA GLY A 70 9.68 -8.03 7.38
C GLY A 70 8.92 -7.01 6.52
N ILE A 71 8.37 -7.42 5.38
CA ILE A 71 7.44 -6.59 4.59
C ILE A 71 6.03 -7.19 4.55
N PHE A 72 5.03 -6.36 4.80
CA PHE A 72 3.64 -6.75 5.01
C PHE A 72 2.69 -5.92 4.16
N GLY A 73 1.56 -6.51 3.78
CA GLY A 73 0.47 -5.78 3.14
C GLY A 73 -0.07 -6.45 1.89
N ASP A 74 -0.38 -5.62 0.89
CA ASP A 74 -1.08 -6.03 -0.33
C ASP A 74 -0.13 -6.31 -1.51
N SER A 75 -0.64 -6.21 -2.74
CA SER A 75 0.14 -6.45 -3.95
C SER A 75 1.32 -5.50 -4.14
N THR A 76 1.21 -4.26 -3.63
CA THR A 76 2.30 -3.28 -3.71
C THR A 76 3.43 -3.67 -2.75
N ALA A 77 3.09 -4.17 -1.55
CA ALA A 77 4.08 -4.71 -0.61
C ALA A 77 4.74 -6.00 -1.13
N ALA A 78 3.96 -6.85 -1.80
CA ALA A 78 4.47 -8.07 -2.42
C ALA A 78 5.32 -7.82 -3.68
N GLY A 79 5.34 -6.58 -4.21
CA GLY A 79 6.14 -6.23 -5.40
C GLY A 79 5.52 -6.64 -6.73
N LEU A 80 4.19 -6.80 -6.80
CA LEU A 80 3.50 -7.11 -8.05
C LEU A 80 3.78 -6.03 -9.10
N GLY A 81 4.11 -6.42 -10.34
CA GLY A 81 4.46 -5.47 -11.40
C GLY A 81 5.96 -5.13 -11.48
N ALA A 82 6.77 -5.55 -10.50
CA ALA A 82 8.23 -5.54 -10.65
C ALA A 82 8.66 -6.50 -11.78
N GLU A 83 9.62 -6.04 -12.58
CA GLU A 83 10.13 -6.75 -13.76
C GLU A 83 11.26 -7.74 -13.45
N SER A 84 11.81 -7.71 -12.23
CA SER A 84 12.83 -8.66 -11.77
C SER A 84 12.79 -8.83 -10.24
N PRO A 85 13.44 -9.87 -9.68
CA PRO A 85 13.58 -10.05 -8.24
C PRO A 85 14.24 -8.84 -7.53
N GLU A 86 15.25 -8.22 -8.15
CA GLU A 86 15.97 -7.07 -7.58
C GLU A 86 15.11 -5.80 -7.54
N ALA A 87 14.10 -5.75 -8.40
CA ALA A 87 13.16 -4.64 -8.50
C ALA A 87 12.04 -4.70 -7.44
N LEU A 88 11.94 -5.77 -6.65
CA LEU A 88 10.95 -5.88 -5.58
C LEU A 88 11.17 -4.82 -4.48
N PRO A 89 10.11 -4.22 -3.92
CA PRO A 89 10.25 -3.18 -2.89
C PRO A 89 10.91 -3.71 -1.61
N GLY A 90 10.60 -4.94 -1.21
CA GLY A 90 11.27 -5.59 -0.07
C GLY A 90 12.77 -5.72 -0.29
N VAL A 91 13.19 -6.10 -1.50
CA VAL A 91 14.61 -6.26 -1.86
C VAL A 91 15.33 -4.92 -1.90
N GLN A 92 14.73 -3.91 -2.54
CA GLN A 92 15.32 -2.57 -2.59
C GLN A 92 15.49 -1.95 -1.19
N LEU A 93 14.51 -2.16 -0.30
CA LEU A 93 14.59 -1.73 1.10
C LEU A 93 15.61 -2.53 1.90
N ALA A 94 15.68 -3.85 1.70
CA ALA A 94 16.65 -4.71 2.39
C ALA A 94 18.09 -4.36 2.01
N LYS A 95 18.37 -4.13 0.72
CA LYS A 95 19.68 -3.68 0.25
C LYS A 95 20.06 -2.32 0.80
N GLY A 96 19.15 -1.34 0.73
CA GLY A 96 19.38 -0.02 1.31
C GLY A 96 19.61 -0.08 2.82
N LEU A 97 18.85 -0.90 3.55
CA LEU A 97 19.04 -1.09 4.99
C LEU A 97 20.36 -1.79 5.31
N ALA A 98 20.80 -2.75 4.49
CA ALA A 98 22.08 -3.44 4.67
C ALA A 98 23.26 -2.48 4.45
N GLU A 99 23.19 -1.66 3.41
CA GLU A 99 24.17 -0.61 3.12
C GLU A 99 24.25 0.39 4.28
N GLU A 100 23.12 0.94 4.72
CA GLU A 100 23.04 1.95 5.78
C GLU A 100 23.46 1.42 7.15
N SER A 101 23.16 0.15 7.44
CA SER A 101 23.52 -0.48 8.72
C SER A 101 24.92 -1.08 8.72
N ASN A 102 25.55 -1.21 7.55
CA ASN A 102 26.76 -2.00 7.34
C ASN A 102 26.66 -3.42 7.96
N ARG A 103 25.47 -4.02 7.89
CA ARG A 103 25.16 -5.37 8.40
C ARG A 103 24.35 -6.15 7.38
N PRO A 104 24.47 -7.50 7.35
CA PRO A 104 23.56 -8.33 6.58
C PRO A 104 22.10 -8.11 7.04
N VAL A 105 21.17 -8.04 6.08
CA VAL A 105 19.73 -7.94 6.34
C VAL A 105 19.04 -9.21 5.84
N GLN A 106 18.30 -9.89 6.71
CA GLN A 106 17.45 -11.02 6.34
C GLN A 106 16.04 -10.50 6.04
N LEU A 107 15.66 -10.53 4.76
CA LEU A 107 14.32 -10.17 4.30
C LEU A 107 13.36 -11.36 4.45
N THR A 108 12.13 -11.07 4.87
CA THR A 108 10.99 -11.99 4.77
C THR A 108 9.73 -11.24 4.32
N THR A 109 9.07 -11.76 3.30
CA THR A 109 7.88 -11.20 2.69
C THR A 109 6.63 -11.91 3.20
N TYR A 110 5.88 -11.22 4.04
CA TYR A 110 4.58 -11.70 4.55
C TYR A 110 3.40 -11.18 3.74
N ALA A 111 3.65 -10.18 2.89
CA ALA A 111 2.66 -9.54 2.03
C ALA A 111 1.96 -10.55 1.12
N VAL A 112 0.65 -10.37 0.93
CA VAL A 112 -0.18 -11.25 0.11
C VAL A 112 -0.97 -10.39 -0.87
N VAL A 113 -0.83 -10.69 -2.17
CA VAL A 113 -1.57 -10.02 -3.25
C VAL A 113 -3.07 -10.07 -2.96
N GLY A 114 -3.74 -8.91 -3.10
CA GLY A 114 -5.18 -8.80 -2.83
C GLY A 114 -5.54 -8.62 -1.35
N SER A 115 -4.56 -8.54 -0.45
CA SER A 115 -4.82 -8.28 0.97
C SER A 115 -5.49 -6.94 1.22
N ARG A 116 -6.31 -6.93 2.27
CA ARG A 116 -6.96 -5.76 2.86
C ARG A 116 -6.52 -5.66 4.31
N SER A 117 -6.86 -4.56 4.99
CA SER A 117 -6.59 -4.41 6.42
C SER A 117 -7.17 -5.56 7.27
N THR A 118 -8.27 -6.19 6.82
CA THR A 118 -8.87 -7.37 7.47
C THR A 118 -8.01 -8.64 7.40
N HIS A 119 -7.10 -8.75 6.43
CA HIS A 119 -6.24 -9.93 6.24
C HIS A 119 -4.86 -9.75 6.89
N LEU A 120 -4.55 -8.55 7.42
CA LEU A 120 -3.25 -8.31 8.03
C LEU A 120 -3.01 -9.18 9.28
N ALA A 121 -4.06 -9.57 10.01
CA ALA A 121 -3.94 -10.40 11.19
C ALA A 121 -3.15 -11.68 10.90
N ASP A 122 -3.49 -12.41 9.83
CA ASP A 122 -2.81 -13.65 9.43
C ASP A 122 -1.33 -13.44 9.03
N GLN A 123 -1.00 -12.27 8.48
CA GLN A 123 0.38 -11.93 8.16
C GLN A 123 1.19 -11.64 9.44
N ILE A 124 0.61 -10.87 10.36
CA ILE A 124 1.24 -10.54 11.63
C ILE A 124 1.38 -11.77 12.53
N ASP A 125 0.37 -12.63 12.59
CA ASP A 125 0.39 -13.87 13.40
C ASP A 125 1.57 -14.76 13.02
N ARG A 126 1.85 -14.89 11.72
CA ARG A 126 3.02 -15.63 11.21
C ARG A 126 4.34 -14.98 11.60
N ALA A 127 4.43 -13.65 11.50
CA ALA A 127 5.65 -12.94 11.87
C ALA A 127 5.92 -12.93 13.37
N LEU A 128 4.88 -12.96 14.21
CA LEU A 128 5.05 -12.94 15.66
C LEU A 128 5.59 -14.26 16.24
N LEU A 129 5.72 -15.31 15.43
CA LEU A 129 6.46 -16.53 15.82
C LEU A 129 7.96 -16.25 16.00
N ASP A 130 8.52 -15.36 15.18
CA ASP A 130 9.88 -14.84 15.28
C ASP A 130 9.89 -13.36 14.81
N PRO A 131 9.56 -12.41 15.71
CA PRO A 131 9.32 -11.02 15.32
C PRO A 131 10.55 -10.37 14.64
N PRO A 132 10.40 -9.76 13.45
CA PRO A 132 11.52 -9.08 12.82
C PRO A 132 11.93 -7.84 13.61
N LYS A 133 13.20 -7.42 13.49
CA LYS A 133 13.68 -6.19 14.12
C LYS A 133 13.08 -4.95 13.48
N ALA A 134 12.87 -4.97 12.17
CA ALA A 134 12.22 -3.88 11.45
C ALA A 134 11.11 -4.41 10.55
N ALA A 135 10.07 -3.62 10.34
CA ALA A 135 8.96 -3.97 9.46
C ALA A 135 8.45 -2.78 8.65
N VAL A 136 8.05 -3.06 7.40
CA VAL A 136 7.30 -2.11 6.55
C VAL A 136 5.92 -2.69 6.28
N VAL A 137 4.87 -1.91 6.55
CA VAL A 137 3.49 -2.27 6.25
C VAL A 137 2.93 -1.32 5.18
N MET A 138 2.49 -1.87 4.05
CA MET A 138 1.82 -1.10 2.99
C MET A 138 0.51 -1.80 2.58
N VAL A 139 -0.60 -1.26 3.06
CA VAL A 139 -1.94 -1.75 2.72
C VAL A 139 -2.90 -0.59 2.52
N GLY A 140 -3.83 -0.76 1.59
CA GLY A 140 -4.98 0.14 1.47
C GLY A 140 -5.52 0.26 0.06
N GLY A 141 -4.77 -0.17 -0.97
CA GLY A 141 -5.26 -0.12 -2.35
C GLY A 141 -6.55 -0.92 -2.52
N ASN A 142 -6.61 -2.11 -1.90
CA ASN A 142 -7.79 -2.97 -1.93
C ASN A 142 -8.92 -2.50 -0.99
N ASP A 143 -8.59 -1.82 0.10
CA ASP A 143 -9.54 -1.25 1.05
C ASP A 143 -10.40 -0.16 0.42
N VAL A 144 -9.86 0.62 -0.52
CA VAL A 144 -10.63 1.63 -1.28
C VAL A 144 -11.78 1.01 -2.07
N THR A 145 -11.64 -0.26 -2.47
CA THR A 145 -12.70 -1.00 -3.18
C THR A 145 -13.55 -1.88 -2.27
N ALA A 146 -13.22 -1.92 -0.97
CA ALA A 146 -13.92 -2.74 0.01
C ALA A 146 -15.24 -2.08 0.44
N ARG A 147 -16.12 -2.88 1.06
CA ARG A 147 -17.37 -2.39 1.66
C ARG A 147 -17.17 -1.80 3.05
N LEU A 148 -15.97 -1.92 3.62
CA LEU A 148 -15.65 -1.47 4.97
C LEU A 148 -15.41 0.04 4.97
N GLY A 149 -15.82 0.71 6.05
CA GLY A 149 -15.61 2.15 6.21
C GLY A 149 -14.15 2.51 6.44
N VAL A 150 -13.74 3.72 6.01
CA VAL A 150 -12.37 4.23 6.12
C VAL A 150 -11.78 4.11 7.53
N ASN A 151 -12.54 4.49 8.57
CA ASN A 151 -12.05 4.43 9.95
C ASN A 151 -11.85 2.98 10.41
N ALA A 152 -12.77 2.08 10.10
CA ALA A 152 -12.63 0.67 10.45
C ALA A 152 -11.41 0.02 9.75
N CYS A 153 -11.13 0.36 8.49
CA CYS A 153 -9.89 -0.05 7.83
C CYS A 153 -8.64 0.48 8.57
N ALA A 154 -8.65 1.76 8.96
CA ALA A 154 -7.55 2.36 9.70
C ALA A 154 -7.35 1.69 11.07
N GLU A 155 -8.43 1.50 11.84
CA GLU A 155 -8.43 0.83 13.15
C GLU A 155 -7.84 -0.58 13.08
N LEU A 156 -8.23 -1.37 12.07
CA LEU A 156 -7.68 -2.70 11.83
C LEU A 156 -6.16 -2.65 11.59
N LEU A 157 -5.69 -1.72 10.75
CA LEU A 157 -4.26 -1.50 10.55
C LEU A 157 -3.57 -1.09 11.86
N GLY A 158 -4.14 -0.14 12.61
CA GLY A 158 -3.61 0.33 13.88
C GLY A 158 -3.48 -0.79 14.91
N GLN A 159 -4.47 -1.67 14.99
CA GLN A 159 -4.42 -2.85 15.86
C GLN A 159 -3.21 -3.74 15.51
N GLN A 160 -3.02 -4.06 14.23
CA GLN A 160 -1.94 -4.94 13.79
C GLN A 160 -0.56 -4.30 13.96
N VAL A 161 -0.43 -2.99 13.69
CA VAL A 161 0.82 -2.26 13.90
C VAL A 161 1.20 -2.20 15.38
N ARG A 162 0.23 -1.95 16.28
CA ARG A 162 0.48 -1.97 17.73
C ARG A 162 0.98 -3.34 18.22
N ARG A 163 0.52 -4.45 17.61
CA ARG A 163 1.02 -5.79 17.95
C ARG A 163 2.48 -5.98 17.58
N LEU A 164 2.90 -5.52 16.39
CA LEU A 164 4.31 -5.55 15.98
C LEU A 164 5.18 -4.68 16.90
N VAL A 165 4.74 -3.45 17.19
CA VAL A 165 5.46 -2.53 18.10
C VAL A 165 5.58 -3.14 19.50
N ALA A 166 4.51 -3.75 20.03
CA ALA A 166 4.53 -4.41 21.33
C ALA A 166 5.47 -5.63 21.37
N ALA A 167 5.72 -6.26 20.22
CA ALA A 167 6.71 -7.34 20.09
C ALA A 167 8.16 -6.82 19.94
N GLY A 168 8.37 -5.50 19.98
CA GLY A 168 9.69 -4.89 19.86
C GLY A 168 10.17 -4.67 18.42
N THR A 169 9.28 -4.82 17.42
CA THR A 169 9.60 -4.50 16.02
C THR A 169 9.53 -3.00 15.78
N GLY A 170 10.55 -2.42 15.15
CA GLY A 170 10.49 -1.07 14.60
C GLY A 170 9.63 -1.03 13.35
N VAL A 171 8.51 -0.30 13.35
CA VAL A 171 7.53 -0.34 12.24
C VAL A 171 7.50 0.96 11.45
N VAL A 172 7.56 0.85 10.14
CA VAL A 172 7.20 1.91 9.19
C VAL A 172 5.90 1.54 8.48
N VAL A 173 4.98 2.50 8.35
CA VAL A 173 3.75 2.33 7.57
C VAL A 173 3.75 3.28 6.38
N GLY A 174 3.72 2.71 5.18
CA GLY A 174 3.39 3.45 3.97
C GLY A 174 1.86 3.56 3.84
N THR A 175 1.30 4.75 4.00
CA THR A 175 -0.16 4.93 3.95
C THR A 175 -0.72 4.67 2.56
N CYS A 176 -2.04 4.49 2.46
CA CYS A 176 -2.75 4.34 1.19
C CYS A 176 -2.33 5.42 0.16
N PRO A 177 -1.90 5.03 -1.06
CA PRO A 177 -1.45 5.97 -2.08
C PRO A 177 -2.63 6.73 -2.72
N ASP A 178 -2.34 7.82 -3.44
CA ASP A 178 -3.34 8.51 -4.26
C ASP A 178 -3.68 7.70 -5.52
N LEU A 179 -4.82 6.98 -5.51
CA LEU A 179 -5.31 6.22 -6.66
C LEU A 179 -5.82 7.11 -7.80
N GLY A 180 -5.91 8.43 -7.60
CA GLY A 180 -6.17 9.40 -8.65
C GLY A 180 -5.06 9.47 -9.71
N ALA A 181 -3.84 9.02 -9.38
CA ALA A 181 -2.73 8.95 -10.32
C ALA A 181 -2.89 7.82 -11.37
N VAL A 182 -3.78 6.85 -11.12
CA VAL A 182 -3.99 5.68 -11.99
C VAL A 182 -4.87 6.06 -13.18
N ARG A 183 -4.22 6.45 -14.29
CA ARG A 183 -4.89 6.93 -15.51
C ARG A 183 -5.88 5.94 -16.15
N PRO A 184 -5.64 4.61 -16.13
CA PRO A 184 -6.61 3.64 -16.66
C PRO A 184 -7.98 3.65 -15.98
N ILE A 185 -8.09 4.17 -14.75
CA ILE A 185 -9.40 4.33 -14.11
C ILE A 185 -10.15 5.49 -14.80
N PRO A 186 -11.32 5.25 -15.40
CA PRO A 186 -12.08 6.30 -16.08
C PRO A 186 -12.77 7.25 -15.09
N GLN A 187 -13.18 8.42 -15.57
CA GLN A 187 -14.00 9.35 -14.79
C GLN A 187 -15.49 8.98 -14.90
N PRO A 188 -16.30 9.08 -13.84
CA PRO A 188 -16.00 9.72 -12.54
C PRO A 188 -15.37 8.80 -11.47
N LEU A 189 -15.20 7.51 -11.75
CA LEU A 189 -14.69 6.54 -10.77
C LEU A 189 -13.31 6.93 -10.23
N ARG A 190 -12.42 7.46 -11.07
CA ARG A 190 -11.08 7.90 -10.66
C ARG A 190 -11.11 8.98 -9.59
N SER A 191 -11.98 9.99 -9.74
CA SER A 191 -12.15 11.03 -8.72
C SER A 191 -12.73 10.48 -7.42
N LEU A 192 -13.58 9.45 -7.47
CA LEU A 192 -14.06 8.78 -6.25
C LEU A 192 -12.93 7.98 -5.57
N ALA A 193 -12.18 7.20 -6.34
CA ALA A 193 -11.03 6.43 -5.86
C ALA A 193 -9.98 7.34 -5.21
N GLN A 194 -9.65 8.47 -5.83
CA GLN A 194 -8.76 9.49 -5.25
C GLN A 194 -9.29 10.01 -3.91
N ARG A 195 -10.56 10.43 -3.83
CA ARG A 195 -11.13 10.97 -2.59
C ARG A 195 -11.07 9.94 -1.46
N TRP A 196 -11.40 8.69 -1.75
CA TRP A 196 -11.39 7.61 -0.77
C TRP A 196 -9.98 7.20 -0.37
N SER A 197 -9.05 7.10 -1.30
CA SER A 197 -7.67 6.72 -0.98
C SER A 197 -6.96 7.82 -0.16
N LEU A 198 -7.18 9.10 -0.49
CA LEU A 198 -6.70 10.23 0.33
C LEU A 198 -7.39 10.32 1.70
N ALA A 199 -8.67 9.95 1.80
CA ALA A 199 -9.35 9.86 3.09
C ALA A 199 -8.77 8.72 3.94
N LEU A 200 -8.54 7.55 3.34
CA LEU A 200 -7.96 6.40 4.00
C LEU A 200 -6.53 6.67 4.48
N GLY A 201 -5.66 7.22 3.62
CA GLY A 201 -4.29 7.55 4.03
C GLY A 201 -4.24 8.53 5.22
N ARG A 202 -5.14 9.53 5.24
CA ARG A 202 -5.28 10.45 6.38
C ARG A 202 -5.81 9.77 7.63
N ALA A 203 -6.76 8.85 7.51
CA ALA A 203 -7.29 8.10 8.64
C ALA A 203 -6.24 7.16 9.23
N GLN A 204 -5.49 6.44 8.38
CA GLN A 204 -4.36 5.60 8.80
C GLN A 204 -3.31 6.44 9.56
N ALA A 205 -2.93 7.60 9.04
CA ALA A 205 -1.98 8.48 9.72
C ALA A 205 -2.46 8.97 11.09
N ARG A 206 -3.76 9.27 11.23
CA ARG A 206 -4.35 9.66 12.53
C ARG A 206 -4.41 8.50 13.51
N GLU A 207 -4.85 7.32 13.06
CA GLU A 207 -4.95 6.12 13.90
C GLU A 207 -3.58 5.67 14.42
N LEU A 208 -2.53 5.89 13.63
CA LEU A 208 -1.16 5.52 13.99
C LEU A 208 -0.43 6.60 14.78
N ALA A 209 -1.05 7.76 15.02
CA ALA A 209 -0.47 8.80 15.86
C ALA A 209 -0.25 8.27 17.29
N GLY A 210 1.00 8.32 17.77
CA GLY A 210 1.35 7.79 19.10
C GLY A 210 1.43 6.27 19.20
N SER A 211 1.33 5.53 18.08
CA SER A 211 1.46 4.07 18.05
C SER A 211 2.89 3.55 18.24
N GLY A 212 3.89 4.44 18.15
CA GLY A 212 5.31 4.09 18.10
C GLY A 212 5.84 3.77 16.69
N ALA A 213 4.96 3.65 15.69
CA ALA A 213 5.36 3.45 14.30
C ALA A 213 5.68 4.78 13.59
N ALA A 214 6.62 4.75 12.65
CA ALA A 214 6.85 5.83 11.71
C ALA A 214 5.82 5.76 10.57
N VAL A 215 5.19 6.88 10.24
CA VAL A 215 4.16 6.95 9.20
C VAL A 215 4.68 7.75 8.00
N VAL A 216 4.69 7.13 6.82
CA VAL A 216 5.15 7.73 5.57
C VAL A 216 3.96 7.91 4.62
N PRO A 217 3.54 9.15 4.34
CA PRO A 217 2.46 9.40 3.39
C PRO A 217 2.89 9.05 1.96
N MET A 218 2.31 8.01 1.37
CA MET A 218 2.65 7.65 -0.02
C MET A 218 2.16 8.67 -1.07
N THR A 219 1.39 9.67 -0.65
CA THR A 219 1.11 10.86 -1.45
C THR A 219 2.36 11.64 -1.83
N LEU A 220 3.46 11.49 -1.09
CA LEU A 220 4.77 12.11 -1.39
C LEU A 220 5.29 11.70 -2.77
N VAL A 221 5.03 10.45 -3.20
CA VAL A 221 5.47 9.93 -4.48
C VAL A 221 4.41 10.00 -5.57
N SER A 222 3.12 10.15 -5.22
CA SER A 222 2.00 10.09 -6.16
C SER A 222 2.07 11.10 -7.31
N ARG A 223 2.61 12.31 -7.06
CA ARG A 223 2.81 13.33 -8.11
C ARG A 223 3.74 12.85 -9.24
N HIS A 224 4.71 11.98 -8.92
CA HIS A 224 5.66 11.47 -9.89
C HIS A 224 4.97 10.45 -10.81
N PHE A 225 4.13 9.56 -10.25
CA PHE A 225 3.30 8.63 -11.02
C PHE A 225 2.33 9.36 -11.96
N ALA A 226 1.75 10.47 -11.51
CA ALA A 226 0.86 11.27 -12.36
C ALA A 226 1.61 11.93 -13.55
N ARG A 227 2.87 12.32 -13.37
CA ARG A 227 3.70 13.00 -14.38
C ARG A 227 4.39 12.04 -15.34
N ARG A 228 4.86 10.89 -14.84
CA ARG A 228 5.67 9.91 -15.58
C ARG A 228 5.07 8.50 -15.47
N PRO A 229 3.79 8.31 -15.87
CA PRO A 229 3.11 7.02 -15.68
C PRO A 229 3.78 5.89 -16.46
N ASP A 230 4.29 6.17 -17.66
CA ASP A 230 4.89 5.17 -18.53
C ASP A 230 6.28 4.71 -18.03
N GLU A 231 6.89 5.47 -17.12
CA GLU A 231 8.18 5.14 -16.50
C GLU A 231 8.03 4.43 -15.14
N LEU A 232 6.93 4.67 -14.41
CA LEU A 232 6.79 4.27 -13.01
C LEU A 232 5.72 3.20 -12.76
N PHE A 233 4.79 3.01 -13.70
CA PHE A 233 3.87 1.88 -13.66
C PHE A 233 4.38 0.72 -14.49
N SER A 234 4.04 -0.48 -14.06
CA SER A 234 4.25 -1.71 -14.83
C SER A 234 3.38 -1.70 -16.11
N PRO A 235 3.56 -2.67 -17.02
CA PRO A 235 2.72 -2.80 -18.22
C PRO A 235 1.22 -2.93 -17.94
N ASP A 236 0.81 -3.31 -16.71
CA ASP A 236 -0.59 -3.33 -16.32
C ASP A 236 -1.19 -1.92 -16.08
N ARG A 237 -0.34 -0.89 -16.04
CA ARG A 237 -0.66 0.53 -15.83
C ARG A 237 -1.35 0.81 -14.48
N PHE A 238 -1.17 -0.07 -13.50
CA PHE A 238 -1.76 0.02 -12.17
C PHE A 238 -0.72 -0.16 -11.07
N HIS A 239 0.05 -1.25 -11.10
CA HIS A 239 1.07 -1.49 -10.09
C HIS A 239 2.37 -0.76 -10.45
N PRO A 240 3.17 -0.32 -9.47
CA PRO A 240 4.51 0.18 -9.74
C PRO A 240 5.38 -0.88 -10.44
N ASN A 241 6.30 -0.41 -11.28
CA ASN A 241 7.45 -1.23 -11.72
C ASN A 241 8.64 -1.03 -10.75
N GLY A 242 9.79 -1.60 -11.06
CA GLY A 242 11.02 -1.46 -10.26
C GLY A 242 11.40 -0.01 -9.96
N ALA A 243 11.31 0.88 -10.95
CA ALA A 243 11.58 2.31 -10.78
C ALA A 243 10.53 3.00 -9.87
N GLY A 244 9.26 2.64 -10.02
CA GLY A 244 8.18 3.09 -9.14
C GLY A 244 8.35 2.61 -7.69
N TYR A 245 8.76 1.35 -7.51
CA TYR A 245 9.11 0.79 -6.19
C TYR A 245 10.34 1.46 -5.60
N GLY A 246 11.35 1.79 -6.40
CA GLY A 246 12.53 2.53 -5.93
C GLY A 246 12.20 3.93 -5.46
N LEU A 247 11.25 4.61 -6.12
CA LEU A 247 10.75 5.88 -5.63
C LEU A 247 10.03 5.74 -4.29
N ALA A 248 9.21 4.70 -4.11
CA ALA A 248 8.58 4.41 -2.82
C ALA A 248 9.62 4.07 -1.75
N ALA A 249 10.61 3.25 -2.06
CA ALA A 249 11.69 2.88 -1.16
C ALA A 249 12.50 4.11 -0.71
N SER A 250 12.77 5.07 -1.60
CA SER A 250 13.53 6.29 -1.28
C SER A 250 12.90 7.15 -0.18
N VAL A 251 11.57 7.13 -0.02
CA VAL A 251 10.88 7.88 1.04
C VAL A 251 10.67 7.06 2.32
N ILE A 252 10.81 5.74 2.24
CA ILE A 252 10.64 4.80 3.36
C ILE A 252 11.97 4.48 4.04
N LEU A 253 13.09 4.47 3.31
CA LEU A 253 14.38 3.96 3.79
C LEU A 253 14.88 4.71 5.03
N ALA A 254 14.89 6.05 5.02
CA ALA A 254 15.36 6.82 6.17
C ALA A 254 14.53 6.55 7.45
N PRO A 255 13.17 6.60 7.40
CA PRO A 255 12.34 6.12 8.51
C PRO A 255 12.61 4.67 8.93
N LEU A 256 12.88 3.78 7.96
CA LEU A 256 13.17 2.37 8.23
C LEU A 256 14.47 2.21 9.01
N CYS A 257 15.54 2.89 8.60
CA CYS A 257 16.81 2.92 9.33
C CYS A 257 16.60 3.43 10.76
N ALA A 258 15.85 4.53 10.92
CA ALA A 258 15.58 5.10 12.24
C ALA A 258 14.86 4.13 13.18
N VAL A 259 13.80 3.45 12.73
CA VAL A 259 13.08 2.47 13.57
C VAL A 259 13.88 1.18 13.78
N ALA A 260 14.81 0.86 12.87
CA ALA A 260 15.72 -0.27 13.00
C ALA A 260 16.90 0.00 13.97
N GLY A 261 17.00 1.23 14.51
CA GLY A 261 18.12 1.63 15.39
C GLY A 261 19.41 1.92 14.63
N VAL A 262 19.32 2.17 13.32
CA VAL A 262 20.44 2.50 12.43
C VAL A 262 20.43 4.03 12.25
N CYS A 263 21.24 4.73 13.05
CA CYS A 263 21.44 6.17 12.89
C CYS A 263 22.69 6.44 12.05
N HIS A 264 22.53 7.25 10.99
CA HIS A 264 23.67 7.90 10.36
C HIS A 264 24.32 8.85 11.39
N SER A 265 25.59 8.63 11.71
CA SER A 265 26.44 9.75 12.14
C SER A 265 26.47 10.71 10.95
N ALA A 266 25.66 11.76 10.99
CA ALA A 266 25.67 12.77 9.95
C ALA A 266 27.11 13.30 9.81
N VAL A 267 27.74 13.02 8.68
CA VAL A 267 28.95 13.75 8.28
C VAL A 267 28.51 15.18 8.08
N THR A 268 28.83 16.04 9.05
CA THR A 268 28.73 17.49 8.91
C THR A 268 29.53 17.90 7.67
N PRO A 269 28.94 18.58 6.67
CA PRO A 269 29.74 19.20 5.63
C PRO A 269 30.52 20.35 6.28
N GLY A 270 31.84 20.27 6.15
CA GLY A 270 32.77 21.36 6.51
C GLY A 270 32.74 22.50 5.51
#